data_AF-A0A2B7X415-F1
#
_entry.id   AF-A0A2B7X415-F1
#
_cell.length_a   1.000
_cell.length_b   1.000
_cell.length_c   1.000
_cell.angle_alpha   90.00
_cell.angle_beta   90.00
_cell.angle_gamma   90.00
#
_symmetry.space_group_name_H-M   'P 1'
#
loop_
_entity.id
_entity.type
_entity.pdbx_description
1 polymer ?
#
loop_
_entity_poly.entity_id
_entity_poly.type
_entity_poly.pdbx_seq_one_letter_code
_entity_poly.pdbx_strand_id
1 'polypeptide(L)'
;MLAVPYRAKDSPAPRASFSHPNATIVLTCLSYYYSGLSNEHLEIAFKKLFLGDHAQEEYQVWVDDAPTLPTIFHNVTSVNLQNTDQCKHHLFPHLRFSKGAIDYFLAQIVFPKEMREYEEKISCSGWNIGRKKNYPTTGFSGTNDSRYILPLSVQQCSSKKQLHTNAKQLLCVLGSENTFSPGYSSDSEEFNSETLLQKVTSSTTPIQVILDVGAQVLELQNEQLAKLWLSKTSTPLVEAVIFFDDNDELTVLTRDGNKEALYFSPYALSMEKCLVYLDEAHTRGTDLVLPTNYRAAVTLGPNVTKDRLVQACMRMRKLGKGQSLVFYAPADIQRKIRQCNDKTQSDAIQVSDVLRWAISETWGTPENALHPLSSDSLEFPLEIAKSIVEKEAQSIEERYGFYKACRDEQVILRGVKDKTLTERMEEINAIRAKCKYFNTNSFDTSQLQEEQERELQTELEREQQVEQPLELKPAEHVVHSDAETFFSCGLLNQSSPAFVPAFDVFKRTSLAGELQEIPWTRDLLVTRDFIQTVADDAGPLLDLFMRPVNWIATPD
;
A
#
# COMPACT_ATOMS: atom_id res chain seq x y z
N MET A 1 2.76 -20.84 13.30
CA MET A 1 2.09 -19.92 12.35
C MET A 1 2.47 -20.36 10.94
N LEU A 2 1.68 -20.07 9.92
CA LEU A 2 2.12 -20.28 8.53
C LEU A 2 2.91 -19.08 8.04
N ALA A 3 3.74 -19.27 7.01
CA ALA A 3 4.20 -18.17 6.20
C ALA A 3 3.01 -17.53 5.47
N VAL A 4 2.94 -16.20 5.52
CA VAL A 4 1.91 -15.38 4.87
C VAL A 4 2.55 -14.46 3.84
N PRO A 5 1.84 -14.09 2.76
CA PRO A 5 2.27 -13.00 1.89
C PRO A 5 2.27 -11.65 2.61
N TYR A 6 2.96 -10.68 2.03
CA TYR A 6 3.10 -9.32 2.53
C TYR A 6 2.66 -8.35 1.43
N ARG A 7 1.69 -7.45 1.72
CA ARG A 7 1.23 -6.45 0.74
C ARG A 7 2.34 -5.45 0.39
N ALA A 8 3.13 -5.14 1.40
CA ALA A 8 4.41 -4.46 1.31
C ALA A 8 5.26 -4.91 2.51
N LYS A 9 6.53 -4.53 2.50
CA LYS A 9 7.46 -4.74 3.61
C LYS A 9 6.84 -4.31 4.95
N ASP A 10 6.99 -5.18 5.95
CA ASP A 10 6.41 -5.08 7.30
C ASP A 10 4.87 -5.07 7.43
N SER A 11 4.14 -5.05 6.31
CA SER A 11 2.68 -5.17 6.26
C SER A 11 2.27 -6.59 5.79
N PRO A 12 2.18 -7.59 6.71
CA PRO A 12 1.71 -8.92 6.37
C PRO A 12 0.25 -8.82 5.92
N ALA A 13 -0.06 -9.38 4.75
CA ALA A 13 -1.39 -9.31 4.17
C ALA A 13 -2.39 -10.02 5.12
N PRO A 14 -3.31 -9.29 5.77
CA PRO A 14 -4.03 -9.82 6.93
C PRO A 14 -5.00 -10.91 6.49
N ARG A 15 -4.83 -12.11 7.05
CA ARG A 15 -5.56 -13.34 6.68
C ARG A 15 -5.40 -13.74 5.19
N ALA A 16 -4.36 -13.26 4.52
CA ALA A 16 -4.00 -13.77 3.20
C ALA A 16 -3.18 -15.06 3.29
N SER A 17 -3.19 -15.81 2.21
CA SER A 17 -2.44 -17.06 2.01
C SER A 17 -1.93 -17.12 0.58
N PHE A 18 -0.78 -17.76 0.34
CA PHE A 18 -0.38 -18.04 -1.04
C PHE A 18 -1.41 -18.98 -1.67
N SER A 19 -1.87 -18.64 -2.87
CA SER A 19 -2.86 -19.43 -3.64
C SER A 19 -2.42 -20.88 -3.83
N HIS A 20 -1.11 -21.10 -3.96
CA HIS A 20 -0.51 -22.40 -4.09
C HIS A 20 -0.11 -22.96 -2.71
N PRO A 21 -0.73 -24.05 -2.22
CA PRO A 21 -0.45 -24.56 -0.87
C PRO A 21 1.00 -25.02 -0.69
N ASN A 22 1.66 -25.59 -1.71
CA ASN A 22 3.08 -25.93 -1.62
C ASN A 22 3.99 -24.71 -1.41
N ALA A 23 3.62 -23.51 -1.90
CA ALA A 23 4.38 -22.30 -1.60
C ALA A 23 4.27 -21.97 -0.10
N THR A 24 3.04 -21.99 0.44
CA THR A 24 2.79 -21.86 1.89
C THR A 24 3.57 -22.89 2.70
N ILE A 25 3.54 -24.18 2.33
CA ILE A 25 4.28 -25.25 3.02
C ILE A 25 5.79 -24.95 2.99
N VAL A 26 6.38 -24.77 1.80
CA VAL A 26 7.83 -24.61 1.64
C VAL A 26 8.34 -23.35 2.34
N LEU A 27 7.65 -22.21 2.19
CA LEU A 27 8.01 -20.97 2.85
C LEU A 27 7.84 -21.06 4.38
N THR A 28 6.83 -21.78 4.88
CA THR A 28 6.69 -22.06 6.31
C THR A 28 7.86 -22.91 6.82
N CYS A 29 8.18 -24.01 6.13
CA CYS A 29 9.32 -24.87 6.49
C CYS A 29 10.63 -24.07 6.52
N LEU A 30 10.94 -23.30 5.46
CA LEU A 30 12.13 -22.46 5.40
C LEU A 30 12.18 -21.45 6.54
N SER A 31 11.07 -20.74 6.81
CA SER A 31 10.98 -19.77 7.91
C SER A 31 11.35 -20.40 9.26
N TYR A 32 10.82 -21.59 9.56
CA TYR A 32 11.15 -22.32 10.79
C TYR A 32 12.55 -22.93 10.80
N TYR A 33 13.10 -23.36 9.66
CA TYR A 33 14.50 -23.83 9.59
C TYR A 33 15.50 -22.68 9.82
N TYR A 34 15.23 -21.47 9.33
CA TYR A 34 16.10 -20.30 9.53
C TYR A 34 15.96 -19.67 10.92
N SER A 35 14.75 -19.59 11.48
CA SER A 35 14.50 -18.97 12.80
C SER A 35 14.66 -19.93 13.98
N GLY A 36 14.44 -21.23 13.75
CA GLY A 36 14.38 -22.25 14.79
C GLY A 36 13.11 -22.17 15.65
N LEU A 37 12.97 -23.12 16.58
CA LEU A 37 11.86 -23.15 17.53
C LEU A 37 12.12 -22.23 18.74
N SER A 38 11.09 -21.48 19.13
CA SER A 38 11.05 -20.78 20.41
C SER A 38 10.93 -21.78 21.57
N ASN A 39 11.14 -21.32 22.79
CA ASN A 39 11.00 -22.17 23.97
C ASN A 39 9.54 -22.62 24.15
N GLU A 40 8.57 -21.76 23.83
CA GLU A 40 7.15 -22.10 23.84
C GLU A 40 6.80 -23.13 22.74
N HIS A 41 7.37 -22.99 21.53
CA HIS A 41 7.19 -23.97 20.46
C HIS A 41 7.69 -25.36 20.87
N LEU A 42 8.88 -25.44 21.48
CA LEU A 42 9.45 -26.70 21.99
C LEU A 42 8.62 -27.28 23.13
N GLU A 43 8.15 -26.47 24.09
CA GLU A 43 7.23 -26.95 25.13
C GLU A 43 5.94 -27.56 24.55
N ILE A 44 5.35 -26.94 23.53
CA ILE A 44 4.15 -27.47 22.86
C ILE A 44 4.49 -28.76 22.10
N ALA A 45 5.63 -28.81 21.41
CA ALA A 45 6.12 -30.02 20.73
C ALA A 45 6.26 -31.20 21.71
N PHE A 46 6.96 -31.01 22.83
CA PHE A 46 7.10 -32.05 23.86
C PHE A 46 5.76 -32.43 24.49
N LYS A 47 4.87 -31.48 24.80
CA LYS A 47 3.52 -31.78 25.32
C LYS A 47 2.70 -32.64 24.35
N LYS A 48 2.86 -32.44 23.04
CA LYS A 48 2.23 -33.27 22.00
C LYS A 48 2.92 -34.64 21.87
N LEU A 49 4.24 -34.68 21.93
CA LEU A 49 5.07 -35.89 21.88
C LEU A 49 4.76 -36.87 23.00
N PHE A 50 4.65 -36.39 24.25
CA PHE A 50 4.32 -37.23 25.42
C PHE A 50 2.90 -37.81 25.39
N LEU A 51 2.03 -37.36 24.47
CA LEU A 51 0.70 -37.92 24.25
C LEU A 51 0.68 -38.97 23.12
N GLY A 52 1.82 -39.23 22.45
CA GLY A 52 1.94 -40.20 21.37
C GLY A 52 2.56 -41.53 21.82
N ASP A 53 2.06 -42.64 21.28
CA ASP A 53 2.48 -44.00 21.67
C ASP A 53 3.96 -44.30 21.32
N HIS A 54 4.52 -43.59 20.33
CA HIS A 54 5.87 -43.77 19.79
C HIS A 54 6.86 -42.65 20.20
N ALA A 55 6.63 -42.00 21.35
CA ALA A 55 7.36 -40.81 21.78
C ALA A 55 8.89 -40.90 21.74
N GLN A 56 9.49 -42.05 22.08
CA GLN A 56 10.96 -42.22 22.05
C GLN A 56 11.52 -42.34 20.62
N GLU A 57 10.77 -42.96 19.70
CA GLU A 57 11.21 -43.17 18.31
C GLU A 57 11.20 -41.84 17.56
N GLU A 58 10.10 -41.08 17.70
CA GLU A 58 9.97 -39.71 17.21
C GLU A 58 11.05 -38.77 17.81
N TYR A 59 11.29 -38.88 19.12
CA TYR A 59 12.31 -38.07 19.78
C TYR A 59 13.74 -38.37 19.32
N GLN A 60 14.04 -39.63 18.96
CA GLN A 60 15.37 -39.99 18.47
C GLN A 60 15.73 -39.21 17.20
N VAL A 61 14.76 -38.97 16.30
CA VAL A 61 14.97 -38.13 15.11
C VAL A 61 15.37 -36.69 15.50
N TRP A 62 14.84 -36.16 16.61
CA TRP A 62 15.20 -34.83 17.10
C TRP A 62 16.62 -34.81 17.68
N VAL A 63 17.03 -35.90 18.33
CA VAL A 63 18.36 -36.08 18.94
C VAL A 63 19.44 -36.27 17.87
N ASP A 64 19.14 -37.00 16.79
CA ASP A 64 20.07 -37.27 15.69
C ASP A 64 20.50 -35.97 14.97
N ASP A 65 19.58 -35.01 14.84
CA ASP A 65 19.85 -33.65 14.32
C ASP A 65 20.42 -32.68 15.39
N ALA A 66 20.66 -33.13 16.62
CA ALA A 66 21.13 -32.31 17.74
C ALA A 66 22.46 -32.82 18.34
N PRO A 67 23.58 -32.80 17.59
CA PRO A 67 24.84 -33.43 17.99
C PRO A 67 25.52 -32.81 19.23
N THR A 68 25.06 -31.64 19.67
CA THR A 68 25.55 -30.98 20.90
C THR A 68 24.70 -31.29 22.14
N LEU A 69 23.58 -32.03 21.99
CA LEU A 69 22.68 -32.37 23.08
C LEU A 69 23.36 -33.33 24.08
N PRO A 70 23.39 -33.00 25.39
CA PRO A 70 23.94 -33.89 26.41
C PRO A 70 23.28 -35.28 26.42
N THR A 71 24.08 -36.33 26.53
CA THR A 71 23.62 -37.74 26.49
C THR A 71 22.56 -38.08 27.52
N ILE A 72 22.53 -37.37 28.65
CA ILE A 72 21.48 -37.49 29.67
C ILE A 72 20.08 -37.22 29.12
N PHE A 73 19.95 -36.42 28.05
CA PHE A 73 18.69 -36.05 27.41
C PHE A 73 18.40 -36.84 26.12
N HIS A 74 19.14 -37.90 25.79
CA HIS A 74 18.87 -38.71 24.59
C HIS A 74 17.65 -39.63 24.77
N ASN A 75 17.24 -39.89 26.01
CA ASN A 75 16.01 -40.63 26.32
C ASN A 75 14.89 -39.65 26.71
N VAL A 76 13.73 -39.75 26.06
CA VAL A 76 12.56 -38.88 26.25
C VAL A 76 12.04 -38.92 27.70
N THR A 77 12.23 -40.04 28.42
CA THR A 77 11.83 -40.19 29.83
C THR A 77 12.67 -39.38 30.82
N SER A 78 13.84 -38.88 30.40
CA SER A 78 14.69 -38.00 31.21
C SER A 78 14.30 -36.52 31.12
N VAL A 79 13.46 -36.16 30.14
CA VAL A 79 13.03 -34.78 29.89
C VAL A 79 11.91 -34.42 30.85
N ASN A 80 12.18 -33.51 31.79
CA ASN A 80 11.17 -33.00 32.72
C ASN A 80 10.81 -31.54 32.41
N LEU A 81 9.68 -31.33 31.73
CA LEU A 81 9.17 -29.99 31.39
C LEU A 81 8.80 -29.12 32.60
N GLN A 82 8.64 -29.69 33.79
CA GLN A 82 8.40 -28.89 35.00
C GLN A 82 9.68 -28.15 35.47
N ASN A 83 10.86 -28.63 35.06
CA ASN A 83 12.12 -27.96 35.36
C ASN A 83 12.46 -26.95 34.25
N THR A 84 11.80 -25.78 34.32
CA THR A 84 11.91 -24.75 33.28
C THR A 84 13.33 -24.25 33.07
N ASP A 85 14.17 -24.19 34.10
CA ASP A 85 15.57 -23.76 33.97
C ASP A 85 16.42 -24.79 33.24
N GLN A 86 16.26 -26.08 33.56
CA GLN A 86 16.91 -27.16 32.82
C GLN A 86 16.47 -27.16 31.35
N CYS A 87 15.18 -26.99 31.07
CA CYS A 87 14.67 -26.91 29.71
C CYS A 87 15.26 -25.71 28.95
N LYS A 88 15.19 -24.50 29.52
CA LYS A 88 15.63 -23.26 28.87
C LYS A 88 17.15 -23.18 28.65
N HIS A 89 17.96 -23.76 29.53
CA HIS A 89 19.42 -23.62 29.49
C HIS A 89 20.18 -24.86 29.00
N HIS A 90 19.61 -26.07 29.09
CA HIS A 90 20.34 -27.32 28.83
C HIS A 90 19.66 -28.29 27.85
N LEU A 91 18.44 -28.00 27.37
CA LEU A 91 17.72 -28.84 26.41
C LEU A 91 17.29 -28.05 25.17
N PHE A 92 16.47 -27.02 25.35
CA PHE A 92 15.89 -26.24 24.25
C PHE A 92 16.93 -25.55 23.35
N PRO A 93 18.06 -25.01 23.84
CA PRO A 93 19.08 -24.42 22.97
C PRO A 93 19.67 -25.42 21.96
N HIS A 94 19.76 -26.71 22.33
CA HIS A 94 20.30 -27.77 21.47
C HIS A 94 19.26 -28.27 20.45
N LEU A 95 17.98 -28.23 20.80
CA LEU A 95 16.87 -28.68 19.94
C LEU A 95 16.27 -27.56 19.06
N ARG A 96 16.59 -26.28 19.32
CA ARG A 96 16.04 -25.12 18.58
C ARG A 96 16.15 -25.25 17.06
N PHE A 97 17.28 -25.76 16.58
CA PHE A 97 17.58 -25.94 15.15
C PHE A 97 17.63 -27.42 14.74
N SER A 98 17.16 -28.34 15.59
CA SER A 98 17.01 -29.74 15.23
C SER A 98 15.93 -29.87 14.14
N LYS A 99 16.30 -30.42 12.98
CA LYS A 99 15.38 -30.52 11.85
C LYS A 99 14.23 -31.46 12.19
N GLY A 100 14.48 -32.62 12.81
CA GLY A 100 13.45 -33.53 13.33
C GLY A 100 12.46 -32.86 14.28
N ALA A 101 12.93 -32.01 15.20
CA ALA A 101 12.04 -31.27 16.10
C ALA A 101 11.16 -30.25 15.36
N ILE A 102 11.74 -29.55 14.37
CA ILE A 102 11.01 -28.59 13.51
C ILE A 102 9.97 -29.32 12.65
N ASP A 103 10.36 -30.42 12.00
CA ASP A 103 9.50 -31.25 11.16
C ASP A 103 8.29 -31.76 11.96
N TYR A 104 8.54 -32.29 13.17
CA TYR A 104 7.48 -32.76 14.06
C TYR A 104 6.53 -31.61 14.46
N PHE A 105 7.07 -30.46 14.88
CA PHE A 105 6.27 -29.30 15.25
C PHE A 105 5.39 -28.80 14.09
N LEU A 106 5.95 -28.77 12.87
CA LEU A 106 5.20 -28.40 11.68
C LEU A 106 4.12 -29.44 11.34
N ALA A 107 4.47 -30.72 11.28
CA ALA A 107 3.57 -31.79 10.87
C ALA A 107 2.45 -32.12 11.87
N GLN A 108 2.72 -32.03 13.18
CA GLN A 108 1.78 -32.47 14.23
C GLN A 108 1.02 -31.33 14.91
N ILE A 109 1.46 -30.07 14.75
CA ILE A 109 0.88 -28.91 15.44
C ILE A 109 0.52 -27.79 14.45
N VAL A 110 1.45 -27.33 13.62
CA VAL A 110 1.19 -26.15 12.76
C VAL A 110 0.28 -26.50 11.58
N PHE A 111 0.67 -27.45 10.72
CA PHE A 111 -0.10 -27.78 9.53
C PHE A 111 -1.51 -28.30 9.86
N PRO A 112 -1.73 -29.24 10.81
CA PRO A 112 -3.09 -29.72 11.12
C PRO A 112 -4.04 -28.66 11.70
N LYS A 113 -3.49 -27.58 12.28
CA LYS A 113 -4.27 -26.49 12.88
C LYS A 113 -4.55 -25.36 11.89
N GLU A 114 -3.51 -24.96 11.15
CA GLU A 114 -3.51 -23.73 10.35
C GLU A 114 -3.78 -24.01 8.85
N MET A 115 -3.39 -25.18 8.31
CA MET A 115 -3.71 -25.53 6.92
C MET A 115 -5.13 -26.08 6.83
N ARG A 116 -6.04 -25.22 6.36
CA ARG A 116 -7.40 -25.59 5.97
C ARG A 116 -7.52 -25.63 4.46
N GLU A 117 -7.98 -26.77 3.96
CA GLU A 117 -8.45 -27.00 2.59
C GLU A 117 -9.98 -27.14 2.64
N TYR A 118 -10.67 -26.50 1.71
CA TYR A 118 -12.10 -26.66 1.50
C TYR A 118 -12.35 -27.42 0.19
N GLU A 119 -13.47 -28.14 0.06
CA GLU A 119 -13.81 -28.83 -1.20
C GLU A 119 -14.05 -27.82 -2.33
N GLU A 120 -14.67 -26.69 -1.99
CA GLU A 120 -15.16 -25.67 -2.90
C GLU A 120 -14.84 -24.25 -2.37
N LYS A 121 -14.46 -23.33 -3.27
CA LYS A 121 -14.28 -21.90 -3.01
C LYS A 121 -15.18 -21.05 -3.91
N ILE A 122 -15.44 -19.81 -3.51
CA ILE A 122 -16.16 -18.81 -4.32
C ILE A 122 -15.13 -17.92 -5.04
N SER A 123 -15.29 -17.77 -6.35
CA SER A 123 -14.28 -17.26 -7.28
C SER A 123 -14.93 -16.38 -8.36
N CYS A 124 -14.65 -15.07 -8.37
CA CYS A 124 -15.44 -14.05 -9.10
C CYS A 124 -14.58 -13.17 -10.04
N SER A 125 -14.15 -11.93 -9.70
CA SER A 125 -13.06 -11.09 -10.29
C SER A 125 -13.39 -9.61 -10.59
N GLY A 126 -12.35 -8.78 -10.78
CA GLY A 126 -12.47 -7.45 -11.38
C GLY A 126 -13.15 -7.46 -12.77
N TRP A 127 -13.05 -8.57 -13.52
CA TRP A 127 -13.86 -8.75 -14.73
C TRP A 127 -15.34 -8.98 -14.44
N ASN A 128 -15.68 -9.63 -13.32
CA ASN A 128 -17.06 -9.82 -12.89
C ASN A 128 -17.67 -8.50 -12.42
N ILE A 129 -16.90 -7.60 -11.78
CA ILE A 129 -17.32 -6.23 -11.47
C ILE A 129 -17.61 -5.46 -12.77
N GLY A 130 -16.71 -5.56 -13.76
CA GLY A 130 -16.81 -4.90 -15.06
C GLY A 130 -17.67 -5.62 -16.13
N ARG A 131 -18.39 -6.69 -15.77
CA ARG A 131 -19.22 -7.46 -16.70
C ARG A 131 -20.33 -6.59 -17.29
N LYS A 132 -20.84 -6.97 -18.47
CA LYS A 132 -22.02 -6.35 -19.06
C LYS A 132 -23.23 -6.47 -18.10
N LYS A 133 -23.82 -5.33 -17.75
CA LYS A 133 -25.01 -5.18 -16.89
C LYS A 133 -26.15 -4.54 -17.69
N ASN A 134 -27.35 -4.50 -17.11
CA ASN A 134 -28.53 -3.88 -17.72
C ASN A 134 -28.36 -2.36 -17.95
N TYR A 135 -27.55 -1.71 -17.11
CA TYR A 135 -27.20 -0.29 -17.23
C TYR A 135 -25.71 -0.14 -17.61
N PRO A 136 -25.33 0.93 -18.35
CA PRO A 136 -23.95 1.22 -18.65
C PRO A 136 -23.09 1.29 -17.38
N THR A 137 -21.92 0.65 -17.41
CA THR A 137 -20.91 0.78 -16.35
C THR A 137 -19.76 1.62 -16.90
N THR A 138 -19.47 2.73 -16.24
CA THR A 138 -18.39 3.66 -16.59
C THR A 138 -17.46 3.82 -15.40
N GLY A 139 -16.15 3.88 -15.66
CA GLY A 139 -15.14 4.13 -14.64
C GLY A 139 -14.04 5.03 -15.19
N PHE A 140 -13.34 5.71 -14.29
CA PHE A 140 -12.16 6.51 -14.62
C PHE A 140 -10.90 5.70 -14.29
N SER A 141 -9.87 5.84 -15.12
CA SER A 141 -8.54 5.29 -14.83
C SER A 141 -7.52 6.41 -14.88
N GLY A 142 -6.66 6.49 -13.87
CA GLY A 142 -5.53 7.42 -13.87
C GLY A 142 -4.43 7.04 -14.87
N THR A 143 -4.42 5.79 -15.37
CA THR A 143 -3.37 5.23 -16.22
C THR A 143 -3.95 4.40 -17.36
N ASN A 144 -3.18 4.20 -18.43
CA ASN A 144 -3.66 3.51 -19.65
C ASN A 144 -3.07 2.10 -19.84
N ASP A 145 -2.12 1.68 -18.99
CA ASP A 145 -1.34 0.46 -19.22
C ASP A 145 -2.18 -0.80 -18.97
N SER A 146 -3.10 -0.77 -18.01
CA SER A 146 -4.04 -1.84 -17.71
C SER A 146 -5.14 -2.05 -18.77
N ARG A 147 -5.24 -1.20 -19.80
CA ARG A 147 -6.33 -1.30 -20.80
C ARG A 147 -6.41 -2.66 -21.50
N TYR A 148 -5.29 -3.36 -21.62
CA TYR A 148 -5.22 -4.67 -22.26
C TYR A 148 -5.69 -5.82 -21.35
N ILE A 149 -5.79 -5.58 -20.04
CA ILE A 149 -6.30 -6.56 -19.06
C ILE A 149 -7.73 -6.25 -18.60
N LEU A 150 -8.38 -5.22 -19.16
CA LEU A 150 -9.80 -4.93 -18.93
C LEU A 150 -10.73 -5.91 -19.69
N PRO A 151 -11.98 -6.09 -19.21
CA PRO A 151 -13.00 -6.91 -19.88
C PRO A 151 -13.23 -6.53 -21.32
N LEU A 152 -13.55 -7.52 -22.16
CA LEU A 152 -13.84 -7.30 -23.59
C LEU A 152 -15.00 -6.31 -23.84
N SER A 153 -15.95 -6.21 -22.89
CA SER A 153 -17.06 -5.25 -22.93
C SER A 153 -16.67 -3.83 -22.56
N VAL A 154 -15.50 -3.60 -21.96
CA VAL A 154 -15.04 -2.28 -21.52
C VAL A 154 -14.21 -1.63 -22.63
N GLN A 155 -14.67 -0.47 -23.11
CA GLN A 155 -14.00 0.30 -24.15
C GLN A 155 -13.35 1.56 -23.56
N GLN A 156 -12.11 1.85 -23.97
CA GLN A 156 -11.38 3.02 -23.50
C GLN A 156 -11.83 4.31 -24.23
N CYS A 157 -12.58 5.17 -23.55
CA CYS A 157 -13.02 6.47 -24.07
C CYS A 157 -11.92 7.55 -23.90
N SER A 158 -10.86 7.49 -24.72
CA SER A 158 -9.76 8.45 -24.68
C SER A 158 -10.18 9.86 -25.15
N SER A 159 -10.16 10.84 -24.25
CA SER A 159 -10.37 12.25 -24.62
C SER A 159 -9.17 12.79 -25.42
N LYS A 160 -9.43 13.41 -26.58
CA LYS A 160 -8.39 14.07 -27.41
C LYS A 160 -7.54 15.07 -26.61
N LYS A 161 -8.13 15.74 -25.61
CA LYS A 161 -7.44 16.70 -24.74
C LYS A 161 -6.37 16.04 -23.85
N GLN A 162 -6.52 14.77 -23.50
CA GLN A 162 -5.67 14.04 -22.54
C GLN A 162 -4.65 13.09 -23.20
N LEU A 163 -4.66 12.93 -24.53
CA LEU A 163 -3.73 12.04 -25.25
C LEU A 163 -2.25 12.32 -24.96
N HIS A 164 -1.90 13.57 -24.67
CA HIS A 164 -0.53 14.00 -24.39
C HIS A 164 -0.06 13.69 -22.96
N THR A 165 -0.96 13.33 -22.03
CA THR A 165 -0.63 13.21 -20.59
C THR A 165 0.40 12.12 -20.32
N ASN A 166 0.26 10.93 -20.93
CA ASN A 166 1.21 9.82 -20.72
C ASN A 166 2.61 10.17 -21.23
N ALA A 167 2.69 10.80 -22.41
CA ALA A 167 3.96 11.26 -22.97
C ALA A 167 4.58 12.36 -22.08
N LYS A 168 3.76 13.28 -21.55
CA LYS A 168 4.21 14.34 -20.63
C LYS A 168 4.80 13.79 -19.33
N GLN A 169 4.18 12.78 -18.73
CA GLN A 169 4.72 12.11 -17.53
C GLN A 169 6.10 11.49 -17.80
N LEU A 170 6.25 10.77 -18.93
CA LEU A 170 7.53 10.20 -19.34
C LEU A 170 8.58 11.28 -19.65
N LEU A 171 8.19 12.38 -20.29
CA LEU A 171 9.08 13.52 -20.55
C LEU A 171 9.56 14.20 -19.25
N CYS A 172 8.70 14.32 -18.22
CA CYS A 172 9.11 14.79 -16.90
C CYS A 172 10.14 13.86 -16.24
N VAL A 173 10.03 12.53 -16.41
CA VAL A 173 11.03 11.57 -15.91
C VAL A 173 12.32 11.62 -16.75
N LEU A 174 12.21 11.82 -18.07
CA LEU A 174 13.36 12.02 -18.98
C LEU A 174 14.04 13.40 -18.87
N GLY A 175 13.60 14.27 -17.96
CA GLY A 175 14.21 15.58 -17.72
C GLY A 175 15.72 15.49 -17.45
N SER A 176 16.49 16.42 -18.01
CA SER A 176 17.96 16.43 -17.90
C SER A 176 18.49 16.66 -16.47
N GLU A 177 17.62 17.13 -15.57
CA GLU A 177 17.86 17.25 -14.13
C GLU A 177 17.81 15.90 -13.39
N ASN A 178 17.21 14.87 -14.00
CA ASN A 178 17.11 13.54 -13.43
C ASN A 178 18.32 12.70 -13.79
N THR A 179 18.90 12.01 -12.81
CA THR A 179 20.12 11.21 -13.01
C THR A 179 19.94 9.77 -12.55
N PHE A 180 20.78 8.88 -13.06
CA PHE A 180 20.96 7.54 -12.50
C PHE A 180 22.25 7.52 -11.66
N SER A 181 22.24 6.76 -10.56
CA SER A 181 23.42 6.49 -9.74
C SER A 181 23.45 4.99 -9.38
N PRO A 182 24.59 4.29 -9.51
CA PRO A 182 24.67 2.88 -9.12
C PRO A 182 24.40 2.72 -7.62
N GLY A 183 23.80 1.61 -7.20
CA GLY A 183 23.49 1.34 -5.79
C GLY A 183 24.72 1.21 -4.88
N TYR A 184 25.85 0.80 -5.43
CA TYR A 184 27.09 0.44 -4.72
C TYR A 184 28.32 1.15 -5.31
N SER A 185 29.48 0.97 -4.70
CA SER A 185 30.80 1.44 -5.16
C SER A 185 31.64 0.31 -5.75
N SER A 186 31.36 -0.95 -5.38
CA SER A 186 31.96 -2.16 -5.97
C SER A 186 30.92 -3.29 -6.11
N ASP A 187 31.06 -4.16 -7.12
CA ASP A 187 30.09 -5.23 -7.46
C ASP A 187 29.84 -6.28 -6.35
N SER A 188 30.53 -6.19 -5.21
CA SER A 188 30.40 -7.07 -4.04
C SER A 188 29.71 -6.42 -2.82
N GLU A 189 29.29 -5.16 -2.88
CA GLU A 189 28.52 -4.53 -1.81
C GLU A 189 27.02 -4.83 -1.97
N GLU A 190 26.40 -5.34 -0.91
CA GLU A 190 24.95 -5.52 -0.85
C GLU A 190 24.26 -4.15 -0.78
N PHE A 191 23.23 -3.97 -1.62
CA PHE A 191 22.38 -2.78 -1.57
C PHE A 191 21.34 -3.00 -0.48
N ASN A 192 21.36 -2.13 0.54
CA ASN A 192 20.58 -2.25 1.76
C ASN A 192 20.22 -0.85 2.30
N SER A 193 19.41 -0.80 3.36
CA SER A 193 18.97 0.46 3.97
C SER A 193 20.13 1.40 4.34
N GLU A 194 21.26 0.90 4.83
CA GLU A 194 22.39 1.74 5.24
C GLU A 194 23.18 2.31 4.04
N THR A 195 23.44 1.50 3.02
CA THR A 195 24.12 1.97 1.79
C THR A 195 23.27 2.96 1.02
N LEU A 196 21.94 2.77 0.97
CA LEU A 196 20.99 3.76 0.47
C LEU A 196 21.11 5.08 1.25
N LEU A 197 20.98 5.05 2.58
CA LEU A 197 21.09 6.27 3.39
C LEU A 197 22.46 6.94 3.26
N GLN A 198 23.55 6.19 3.16
CA GLN A 198 24.90 6.74 2.92
C GLN A 198 24.95 7.49 1.59
N LYS A 199 24.36 6.94 0.51
CA LYS A 199 24.31 7.63 -0.80
C LYS A 199 23.36 8.81 -0.83
N VAL A 200 22.24 8.75 -0.13
CA VAL A 200 21.29 9.86 0.02
C VAL A 200 21.93 11.03 0.78
N THR A 201 22.62 10.76 1.88
CA THR A 201 23.25 11.78 2.74
C THR A 201 24.59 12.32 2.21
N SER A 202 25.33 11.56 1.39
CA SER A 202 26.56 12.03 0.74
C SER A 202 26.36 12.69 -0.64
N SER A 203 25.12 12.75 -1.14
CA SER A 203 24.80 13.37 -2.42
C SER A 203 25.14 14.87 -2.43
N THR A 204 25.81 15.33 -3.49
CA THR A 204 26.23 16.75 -3.66
C THR A 204 25.05 17.72 -3.76
N THR A 205 23.94 17.25 -4.33
CA THR A 205 22.64 17.94 -4.25
C THR A 205 21.83 17.31 -3.12
N PRO A 206 21.31 18.09 -2.14
CA PRO A 206 20.48 17.56 -1.08
C PRO A 206 19.27 16.78 -1.61
N ILE A 207 19.03 15.60 -1.05
CA ILE A 207 17.87 14.75 -1.32
C ILE A 207 16.98 14.80 -0.09
N GLN A 208 15.72 15.18 -0.27
CA GLN A 208 14.73 15.35 0.81
C GLN A 208 13.65 14.29 0.79
N VAL A 209 13.55 13.51 -0.29
CA VAL A 209 12.52 12.47 -0.47
C VAL A 209 13.16 11.14 -0.80
N ILE A 210 12.70 10.05 -0.18
CA ILE A 210 12.99 8.67 -0.60
C ILE A 210 11.66 8.04 -1.02
N LEU A 211 11.65 7.47 -2.22
CA LEU A 211 10.53 6.73 -2.82
C LEU A 211 11.00 5.29 -3.04
N ASP A 212 10.62 4.37 -2.14
CA ASP A 212 11.09 2.98 -2.17
C ASP A 212 10.24 2.08 -3.09
N VAL A 213 10.12 2.48 -4.36
CA VAL A 213 9.33 1.79 -5.39
C VAL A 213 9.81 0.36 -5.65
N GLY A 214 11.09 0.09 -5.36
CA GLY A 214 11.75 -1.18 -5.55
C GLY A 214 11.80 -2.09 -4.32
N ALA A 215 11.18 -1.72 -3.18
CA ALA A 215 11.25 -2.46 -1.92
C ALA A 215 12.70 -2.84 -1.53
N GLN A 216 13.60 -1.86 -1.61
CA GLN A 216 15.03 -2.02 -1.33
C GLN A 216 15.38 -1.70 0.13
N VAL A 217 14.47 -1.08 0.88
CA VAL A 217 14.57 -0.95 2.33
C VAL A 217 13.89 -2.17 2.95
N LEU A 218 14.65 -3.24 3.23
CA LEU A 218 14.09 -4.48 3.79
C LEU A 218 14.41 -4.68 5.29
N GLU A 219 15.49 -4.08 5.80
CA GLU A 219 16.04 -4.43 7.12
C GLU A 219 15.52 -3.57 8.28
N LEU A 220 14.88 -2.43 7.99
CA LEU A 220 14.48 -1.41 8.97
C LEU A 220 13.02 -1.03 8.81
N GLN A 221 12.22 -1.08 9.87
CA GLN A 221 10.83 -0.56 9.88
C GLN A 221 10.78 0.90 9.40
N ASN A 222 9.64 1.39 8.92
CA ASN A 222 9.53 2.75 8.38
C ASN A 222 10.01 3.83 9.36
N GLU A 223 9.61 3.74 10.63
CA GLU A 223 10.09 4.62 11.71
C GLU A 223 11.61 4.51 11.93
N GLN A 224 12.16 3.29 11.84
CA GLN A 224 13.60 3.05 12.05
C GLN A 224 14.44 3.69 10.93
N LEU A 225 14.01 3.55 9.66
CA LEU A 225 14.66 4.23 8.55
C LEU A 225 14.54 5.74 8.69
N ALA A 226 13.35 6.26 8.97
CA ALA A 226 13.08 7.67 9.12
C ALA A 226 13.98 8.29 10.22
N LYS A 227 14.03 7.66 11.39
CA LYS A 227 14.89 8.04 12.52
C LYS A 227 16.39 8.00 12.15
N LEU A 228 16.83 6.92 11.49
CA LEU A 228 18.23 6.77 11.08
C LEU A 228 18.63 7.85 10.06
N TRP A 229 17.77 8.13 9.08
CA TRP A 229 17.99 9.17 8.08
C TRP A 229 18.04 10.58 8.68
N LEU A 230 17.11 10.91 9.59
CA LEU A 230 17.12 12.19 10.30
C LEU A 230 18.38 12.34 11.17
N SER A 231 18.86 11.26 11.78
CA SER A 231 20.11 11.26 12.58
C SER A 231 21.38 11.43 11.74
N LYS A 232 21.44 10.83 10.53
CA LYS A 232 22.56 10.98 9.58
C LYS A 232 22.51 12.32 8.81
N THR A 233 21.39 13.03 8.82
CA THR A 233 21.24 14.35 8.20
C THR A 233 21.79 15.46 9.09
N SER A 234 22.98 15.96 8.78
CA SER A 234 23.70 16.99 9.56
C SER A 234 23.12 18.42 9.46
N THR A 235 22.20 18.68 8.52
CA THR A 235 21.71 20.03 8.23
C THR A 235 20.69 20.50 9.28
N PRO A 236 20.89 21.63 9.97
CA PRO A 236 19.95 22.11 11.01
C PRO A 236 18.64 22.67 10.45
N LEU A 237 18.58 22.95 9.14
CA LEU A 237 17.35 23.35 8.42
C LEU A 237 16.32 22.20 8.32
N VAL A 238 16.77 20.96 8.54
CA VAL A 238 15.90 19.78 8.59
C VAL A 238 15.61 19.49 10.06
N GLU A 239 14.34 19.60 10.45
CA GLU A 239 13.87 19.48 11.83
C GLU A 239 13.12 18.17 12.09
N ALA A 240 12.51 17.59 11.04
CA ALA A 240 11.68 16.40 11.13
C ALA A 240 11.74 15.51 9.88
N VAL A 241 11.12 14.32 9.96
CA VAL A 241 10.92 13.37 8.86
C VAL A 241 9.47 12.87 8.86
N ILE A 242 8.88 12.78 7.69
CA ILE A 242 7.51 12.29 7.44
C ILE A 242 7.61 10.87 6.88
N PHE A 243 6.80 9.95 7.41
CA PHE A 243 6.70 8.55 7.00
C PHE A 243 5.31 8.00 7.34
N PHE A 244 4.98 6.79 6.89
CA PHE A 244 3.78 6.06 7.33
C PHE A 244 4.13 5.16 8.51
N ASP A 245 3.36 5.27 9.60
CA ASP A 245 3.53 4.47 10.82
C ASP A 245 2.86 3.08 10.72
N ASP A 246 2.96 2.30 11.80
CA ASP A 246 2.39 0.96 11.89
C ASP A 246 0.84 0.91 11.80
N ASN A 247 0.17 2.08 11.84
CA ASN A 247 -1.29 2.22 11.73
C ASN A 247 -1.74 2.72 10.34
N ASP A 248 -0.82 2.85 9.37
CA ASP A 248 -1.06 3.47 8.05
C ASP A 248 -1.43 4.97 8.16
N GLU A 249 -0.92 5.67 9.18
CA GLU A 249 -1.08 7.12 9.32
C GLU A 249 0.22 7.88 8.97
N LEU A 250 0.08 8.92 8.13
CA LEU A 250 1.15 9.88 7.83
C LEU A 250 1.60 10.57 9.12
N THR A 251 2.80 10.23 9.58
CA THR A 251 3.36 10.62 10.87
C THR A 251 4.65 11.41 10.70
N VAL A 252 4.80 12.44 11.53
CA VAL A 252 6.00 13.28 11.65
C VAL A 252 6.81 12.79 12.85
N LEU A 253 8.10 12.51 12.64
CA LEU A 253 9.08 12.29 13.70
C LEU A 253 10.07 13.47 13.75
N THR A 254 10.15 14.14 14.89
CA THR A 254 11.10 15.25 15.10
C THR A 254 12.45 14.79 15.62
N ARG A 255 13.47 15.65 15.56
CA ARG A 255 14.82 15.35 16.12
C ARG A 255 14.81 15.00 17.61
N ASP A 256 13.89 15.57 18.38
CA ASP A 256 13.74 15.30 19.82
C ASP A 256 13.05 13.96 20.11
N GLY A 257 12.59 13.24 19.08
CA GLY A 257 11.94 11.94 19.19
C GLY A 257 10.42 11.99 19.37
N ASN A 258 9.80 13.18 19.30
CA ASN A 258 8.35 13.31 19.35
C ASN A 258 7.73 12.81 18.04
N LYS A 259 6.61 12.10 18.15
CA LYS A 259 5.81 11.61 17.03
C LYS A 259 4.40 12.20 17.09
N GLU A 260 3.91 12.67 15.96
CA GLU A 260 2.56 13.23 15.81
C GLU A 260 2.04 13.00 14.38
N ALA A 261 0.73 12.83 14.21
CA ALA A 261 0.14 12.72 12.88
C ALA A 261 0.31 14.05 12.11
N LEU A 262 0.72 13.97 10.84
CA LEU A 262 1.05 15.12 10.00
C LEU A 262 -0.09 16.16 9.97
N TYR A 263 -1.34 15.72 9.94
CA TYR A 263 -2.51 16.60 9.90
C TYR A 263 -2.61 17.58 11.09
N PHE A 264 -2.15 17.19 12.28
CA PHE A 264 -2.13 18.04 13.48
C PHE A 264 -0.80 18.76 13.69
N SER A 265 0.22 18.39 12.93
CA SER A 265 1.58 18.90 13.09
C SER A 265 1.76 20.29 12.47
N PRO A 266 2.51 21.22 13.10
CA PRO A 266 2.93 22.46 12.44
C PRO A 266 3.73 22.20 11.16
N TYR A 267 4.36 21.02 11.03
CA TYR A 267 5.14 20.65 9.85
C TYR A 267 4.30 20.44 8.57
N ALA A 268 2.98 20.27 8.67
CA ALA A 268 2.10 20.27 7.49
C ALA A 268 2.15 21.60 6.71
N LEU A 269 2.44 22.72 7.39
CA LEU A 269 2.59 24.04 6.78
C LEU A 269 4.06 24.42 6.51
N SER A 270 5.01 23.66 7.03
CA SER A 270 6.46 23.90 6.92
C SER A 270 7.19 22.68 6.33
N MET A 271 6.63 22.13 5.26
CA MET A 271 7.16 20.96 4.55
C MET A 271 8.63 21.12 4.14
N GLU A 272 9.11 22.34 3.90
CA GLU A 272 10.51 22.64 3.56
C GLU A 272 11.53 22.20 4.61
N LYS A 273 11.11 22.03 5.86
CA LYS A 273 11.93 21.55 6.99
C LYS A 273 11.95 20.03 7.16
N CYS A 274 11.23 19.30 6.30
CA CYS A 274 10.97 17.88 6.49
C CYS A 274 11.68 17.00 5.45
N LEU A 275 12.20 15.87 5.90
CA LEU A 275 12.47 14.74 5.00
C LEU A 275 11.15 13.98 4.79
N VAL A 276 11.02 13.25 3.68
CA VAL A 276 9.83 12.43 3.38
C VAL A 276 10.27 11.05 2.91
N TYR A 277 9.84 10.01 3.61
CA TYR A 277 10.04 8.62 3.20
C TYR A 277 8.69 7.99 2.87
N LEU A 278 8.56 7.47 1.65
CA LEU A 278 7.44 6.65 1.22
C LEU A 278 7.98 5.27 0.84
N ASP A 279 7.45 4.23 1.44
CA ASP A 279 7.78 2.85 1.12
C ASP A 279 7.11 2.38 -0.20
N GLU A 280 7.24 1.09 -0.50
CA GLU A 280 6.65 0.45 -1.67
C GLU A 280 5.12 0.66 -1.80
N ALA A 281 4.34 0.51 -0.72
CA ALA A 281 2.88 0.68 -0.74
C ALA A 281 2.52 2.16 -0.92
N HIS A 282 3.11 3.02 -0.09
CA HIS A 282 2.74 4.41 0.03
C HIS A 282 3.31 5.31 -1.08
N THR A 283 4.06 4.74 -2.05
CA THR A 283 4.40 5.42 -3.31
C THR A 283 3.21 5.60 -4.28
N ARG A 284 2.06 4.94 -4.01
CA ARG A 284 0.79 5.12 -4.73
C ARG A 284 -0.25 5.76 -3.80
N GLY A 285 -1.26 6.44 -4.36
CA GLY A 285 -2.31 7.11 -3.57
C GLY A 285 -1.84 8.43 -2.95
N THR A 286 -0.95 8.36 -1.95
CA THR A 286 -0.42 9.45 -1.10
C THR A 286 -0.27 10.80 -1.79
N ASP A 287 -0.93 11.84 -1.26
CA ASP A 287 -0.78 13.21 -1.74
C ASP A 287 -0.07 14.10 -0.71
N LEU A 288 1.09 14.64 -1.08
CA LEU A 288 1.90 15.53 -0.26
C LEU A 288 2.31 16.76 -1.08
N VAL A 289 2.11 17.95 -0.50
CA VAL A 289 2.44 19.23 -1.16
C VAL A 289 3.93 19.55 -0.99
N LEU A 290 4.75 18.86 -1.78
CA LEU A 290 6.21 18.99 -1.69
C LEU A 290 6.73 20.34 -2.25
N PRO A 291 7.75 20.96 -1.62
CA PRO A 291 8.41 22.18 -2.12
C PRO A 291 9.05 22.02 -3.50
N THR A 292 9.19 23.13 -4.24
CA THR A 292 9.68 23.14 -5.64
C THR A 292 11.14 22.72 -5.80
N ASN A 293 11.96 22.84 -4.76
CA ASN A 293 13.40 22.54 -4.79
C ASN A 293 13.73 21.10 -4.36
N TYR A 294 12.72 20.25 -4.15
CA TYR A 294 12.93 18.91 -3.60
C TYR A 294 13.46 17.93 -4.64
N ARG A 295 14.45 17.13 -4.23
CA ARG A 295 14.99 16.01 -4.99
C ARG A 295 14.63 14.69 -4.31
N ALA A 296 14.15 13.73 -5.10
CA ALA A 296 13.82 12.39 -4.63
C ALA A 296 14.86 11.35 -5.04
N ALA A 297 15.25 10.49 -4.10
CA ALA A 297 15.84 9.19 -4.39
C ALA A 297 14.73 8.19 -4.72
N VAL A 298 14.83 7.54 -5.88
CA VAL A 298 13.89 6.51 -6.33
C VAL A 298 14.64 5.19 -6.39
N THR A 299 14.24 4.22 -5.58
CA THR A 299 14.82 2.87 -5.62
C THR A 299 14.22 2.07 -6.78
N LEU A 300 15.02 1.19 -7.37
CA LEU A 300 14.60 0.23 -8.38
C LEU A 300 14.82 -1.18 -7.83
N GLY A 301 13.85 -2.05 -8.07
CA GLY A 301 13.85 -3.45 -7.63
C GLY A 301 13.29 -4.37 -8.70
N PRO A 302 13.16 -5.68 -8.45
CA PRO A 302 12.55 -6.62 -9.40
C PRO A 302 11.09 -6.24 -9.70
N ASN A 303 10.62 -6.53 -10.91
CA ASN A 303 9.22 -6.40 -11.34
C ASN A 303 8.63 -4.98 -11.27
N VAL A 304 9.46 -3.93 -11.14
CA VAL A 304 9.00 -2.53 -11.15
C VAL A 304 8.55 -2.13 -12.56
N THR A 305 7.23 -2.18 -12.78
CA THR A 305 6.61 -1.78 -14.06
C THR A 305 6.71 -0.28 -14.32
N LYS A 306 6.60 0.12 -15.59
CA LYS A 306 6.53 1.52 -16.04
C LYS A 306 5.44 2.30 -15.30
N ASP A 307 4.28 1.70 -15.07
CA ASP A 307 3.18 2.40 -14.41
C ASP A 307 3.51 2.66 -12.93
N ARG A 308 4.00 1.65 -12.21
CA ARG A 308 4.43 1.79 -10.81
C ARG A 308 5.53 2.86 -10.66
N LEU A 309 6.57 2.77 -11.50
CA LEU A 309 7.68 3.70 -11.51
C LEU A 309 7.22 5.14 -11.75
N VAL A 310 6.37 5.36 -12.77
CA VAL A 310 5.89 6.69 -13.11
C VAL A 310 4.94 7.23 -12.03
N GLN A 311 4.03 6.43 -11.48
CA GLN A 311 3.11 6.86 -10.42
C GLN A 311 3.83 7.31 -9.14
N ALA A 312 4.90 6.59 -8.78
CA ALA A 312 5.79 6.97 -7.69
C ALA A 312 6.56 8.26 -8.01
N CYS A 313 7.19 8.36 -9.19
CA CYS A 313 7.85 9.59 -9.62
C CYS A 313 6.91 10.81 -9.63
N MET A 314 5.62 10.61 -9.95
CA MET A 314 4.59 11.64 -9.91
C MET A 314 4.14 12.05 -8.50
N ARG A 315 4.62 11.41 -7.41
CA ARG A 315 4.54 11.99 -6.05
C ARG A 315 5.30 13.32 -5.98
N MET A 316 6.35 13.47 -6.79
CA MET A 316 6.98 14.77 -7.09
C MET A 316 6.09 15.55 -8.07
N ARG A 317 4.97 16.09 -7.55
CA ARG A 317 3.92 16.79 -8.33
C ARG A 317 4.44 17.96 -9.19
N LYS A 318 5.64 18.48 -8.92
CA LYS A 318 6.31 19.58 -9.64
C LYS A 318 7.59 19.11 -10.37
N LEU A 319 7.69 17.81 -10.71
CA LEU A 319 8.77 17.26 -11.54
C LEU A 319 8.84 17.97 -12.91
N GLY A 320 10.05 18.35 -13.35
CA GLY A 320 10.23 19.23 -14.51
C GLY A 320 9.84 20.70 -14.28
N LYS A 321 9.54 21.07 -13.03
CA LYS A 321 9.24 22.45 -12.58
C LYS A 321 9.99 22.78 -11.28
N GLY A 322 11.26 22.35 -11.21
CA GLY A 322 12.17 22.53 -10.08
C GLY A 322 12.47 21.24 -9.33
N GLN A 323 11.47 20.37 -9.15
CA GLN A 323 11.70 19.06 -8.53
C GLN A 323 12.44 18.13 -9.49
N SER A 324 13.27 17.26 -8.94
CA SER A 324 14.12 16.33 -9.70
C SER A 324 14.25 14.96 -9.01
N LEU A 325 14.81 13.99 -9.73
CA LEU A 325 14.98 12.61 -9.28
C LEU A 325 16.44 12.17 -9.33
N VAL A 326 16.79 11.16 -8.53
CA VAL A 326 17.93 10.29 -8.74
C VAL A 326 17.51 8.84 -8.57
N PHE A 327 17.78 8.01 -9.57
CA PHE A 327 17.48 6.58 -9.51
C PHE A 327 18.66 5.80 -8.91
N TYR A 328 18.37 4.89 -7.99
CA TYR A 328 19.33 3.93 -7.44
C TYR A 328 18.88 2.50 -7.72
N ALA A 329 19.82 1.60 -8.04
CA ALA A 329 19.52 0.20 -8.34
C ALA A 329 20.60 -0.77 -7.81
N PRO A 330 20.22 -1.95 -7.29
CA PRO A 330 21.15 -3.03 -6.96
C PRO A 330 21.79 -3.65 -8.21
N ALA A 331 22.77 -4.54 -8.01
CA ALA A 331 23.64 -5.07 -9.08
C ALA A 331 22.91 -5.93 -10.11
N ASP A 332 21.95 -6.73 -9.67
CA ASP A 332 21.10 -7.55 -10.52
C ASP A 332 20.18 -6.69 -11.40
N ILE A 333 19.56 -5.65 -10.84
CA ILE A 333 18.69 -4.73 -11.59
C ILE A 333 19.51 -3.87 -12.56
N GLN A 334 20.70 -3.41 -12.18
CA GLN A 334 21.63 -2.78 -13.12
C GLN A 334 22.00 -3.70 -14.29
N ARG A 335 22.23 -5.00 -14.01
CA ARG A 335 22.50 -6.01 -15.04
C ARG A 335 21.31 -6.19 -15.98
N LYS A 336 20.07 -6.27 -15.45
CA LYS A 336 18.83 -6.32 -16.26
C LYS A 336 18.65 -5.07 -17.12
N ILE A 337 18.86 -3.87 -16.56
CA ILE A 337 18.80 -2.61 -17.30
C ILE A 337 19.80 -2.63 -18.46
N ARG A 338 21.05 -3.02 -18.22
CA ARG A 338 22.10 -3.12 -19.26
C ARG A 338 21.72 -4.12 -20.35
N GLN A 339 21.27 -5.32 -19.97
CA GLN A 339 20.83 -6.38 -20.90
C GLN A 339 19.65 -5.94 -21.78
N CYS A 340 18.65 -5.25 -21.22
CA CYS A 340 17.49 -4.72 -21.95
C CYS A 340 17.84 -3.60 -22.96
N ASN A 341 19.00 -2.97 -22.79
CA ASN A 341 19.47 -1.83 -23.58
C ASN A 341 20.70 -2.16 -24.46
N ASP A 342 21.05 -3.45 -24.61
CA ASP A 342 22.22 -3.92 -25.36
C ASP A 342 23.56 -3.29 -24.89
N LYS A 343 23.64 -2.90 -23.61
CA LYS A 343 24.81 -2.22 -23.01
C LYS A 343 25.78 -3.19 -22.33
N THR A 344 27.07 -2.90 -22.45
CA THR A 344 28.16 -3.58 -21.75
C THR A 344 28.22 -3.18 -20.28
N GLN A 345 29.10 -3.81 -19.48
CA GLN A 345 29.30 -3.44 -18.07
C GLN A 345 29.95 -2.05 -17.90
N SER A 346 30.74 -1.60 -18.88
CA SER A 346 31.44 -0.30 -18.86
C SER A 346 30.58 0.91 -19.24
N ASP A 347 29.43 0.71 -19.88
CA ASP A 347 28.61 1.83 -20.36
C ASP A 347 27.93 2.59 -19.21
N ALA A 348 27.63 3.88 -19.40
CA ALA A 348 26.82 4.61 -18.44
C ALA A 348 25.34 4.25 -18.58
N ILE A 349 24.68 3.95 -17.46
CA ILE A 349 23.21 3.85 -17.39
C ILE A 349 22.64 5.26 -17.33
N GLN A 350 21.64 5.53 -18.17
CA GLN A 350 20.90 6.77 -18.30
C GLN A 350 19.43 6.54 -17.92
N VAL A 351 18.70 7.61 -17.59
CA VAL A 351 17.27 7.52 -17.22
C VAL A 351 16.40 6.94 -18.35
N SER A 352 16.81 7.12 -19.61
CA SER A 352 16.20 6.45 -20.77
C SER A 352 16.27 4.93 -20.70
N ASP A 353 17.38 4.39 -20.19
CA ASP A 353 17.60 2.93 -20.09
C ASP A 353 16.72 2.33 -19.00
N VAL A 354 16.61 3.04 -17.86
CA VAL A 354 15.71 2.71 -16.74
C VAL A 354 14.27 2.64 -17.23
N LEU A 355 13.81 3.64 -18.00
CA LEU A 355 12.46 3.65 -18.55
C LEU A 355 12.25 2.53 -19.59
N ARG A 356 13.23 2.24 -20.46
CA ARG A 356 13.13 1.12 -21.40
C ARG A 356 13.00 -0.22 -20.66
N TRP A 357 13.79 -0.40 -19.61
CA TRP A 357 13.72 -1.59 -18.75
C TRP A 357 12.37 -1.70 -18.03
N ALA A 358 11.90 -0.66 -17.35
CA ALA A 358 10.59 -0.67 -16.67
C ALA A 358 9.41 -0.87 -17.65
N ILE A 359 9.54 -0.39 -18.90
CA ILE A 359 8.62 -0.73 -19.99
C ILE A 359 8.70 -2.24 -20.26
N SER A 360 9.90 -2.83 -20.44
CA SER A 360 10.03 -4.28 -20.67
C SER A 360 9.46 -5.15 -19.55
N GLU A 361 9.60 -4.76 -18.28
CA GLU A 361 8.96 -5.43 -17.15
C GLU A 361 7.42 -5.37 -17.26
N THR A 362 6.87 -4.24 -17.74
CA THR A 362 5.42 -4.10 -18.04
C THR A 362 4.96 -5.03 -19.17
N TRP A 363 5.83 -5.41 -20.11
CA TRP A 363 5.54 -6.37 -21.17
C TRP A 363 5.75 -7.84 -20.76
N GLY A 364 6.50 -8.12 -19.67
CA GLY A 364 6.53 -9.44 -19.03
C GLY A 364 5.35 -9.68 -18.08
N THR A 365 4.83 -8.61 -17.47
CA THR A 365 3.65 -8.65 -16.57
C THR A 365 2.36 -9.29 -17.16
N PRO A 366 2.02 -9.23 -18.47
CA PRO A 366 0.77 -9.78 -18.99
C PRO A 366 0.66 -11.30 -18.85
N GLU A 367 1.77 -12.04 -18.80
CA GLU A 367 1.78 -13.48 -18.52
C GLU A 367 1.25 -13.79 -17.12
N ASN A 368 1.40 -12.85 -16.18
CA ASN A 368 0.85 -12.92 -14.83
C ASN A 368 -0.49 -12.19 -14.66
N ALA A 369 -1.03 -11.52 -15.68
CA ALA A 369 -2.24 -10.69 -15.53
C ALA A 369 -3.52 -11.35 -16.08
N LEU A 370 -3.40 -12.51 -16.71
CA LEU A 370 -4.53 -13.31 -17.22
C LEU A 370 -5.00 -14.31 -16.16
N HIS A 371 -5.48 -13.80 -15.01
CA HIS A 371 -6.01 -14.65 -13.94
C HIS A 371 -7.46 -15.09 -14.17
N PRO A 372 -7.80 -16.36 -13.86
CA PRO A 372 -9.17 -16.78 -13.61
C PRO A 372 -9.67 -16.30 -12.24
N LEU A 373 -10.84 -15.67 -12.26
CA LEU A 373 -11.88 -15.71 -11.23
C LEU A 373 -11.50 -15.70 -9.71
N SER A 374 -11.42 -14.52 -9.08
CA SER A 374 -11.60 -14.28 -7.60
C SER A 374 -12.07 -12.83 -7.27
N SER A 375 -13.24 -12.60 -6.62
CA SER A 375 -13.63 -11.31 -5.95
C SER A 375 -15.02 -11.29 -5.23
N ASP A 376 -15.02 -11.06 -3.94
CA ASP A 376 -15.98 -10.29 -3.10
C ASP A 376 -17.46 -10.00 -3.47
N SER A 377 -18.31 -10.40 -2.51
CA SER A 377 -19.13 -9.56 -1.61
C SER A 377 -20.20 -8.58 -2.14
N LEU A 378 -21.45 -9.05 -2.08
CA LEU A 378 -22.65 -8.43 -1.48
C LEU A 378 -23.70 -9.57 -1.37
N GLU A 379 -24.84 -9.41 -0.68
CA GLU A 379 -25.84 -10.50 -0.52
C GLU A 379 -26.25 -11.13 -1.86
N PHE A 380 -25.57 -12.22 -2.24
CA PHE A 380 -25.78 -12.86 -3.52
C PHE A 380 -27.05 -13.70 -3.45
N PRO A 381 -28.01 -13.53 -4.38
CA PRO A 381 -28.99 -14.58 -4.66
C PRO A 381 -28.24 -15.90 -4.84
N LEU A 382 -28.70 -16.95 -4.14
CA LEU A 382 -28.01 -18.25 -4.05
C LEU A 382 -27.63 -18.83 -5.44
N GLU A 383 -28.38 -18.47 -6.47
CA GLU A 383 -28.15 -18.82 -7.87
C GLU A 383 -26.85 -18.21 -8.45
N ILE A 384 -26.51 -16.97 -8.09
CA ILE A 384 -25.26 -16.34 -8.55
C ILE A 384 -24.08 -16.99 -7.84
N ALA A 385 -24.15 -17.19 -6.52
CA ALA A 385 -23.09 -17.86 -5.77
C ALA A 385 -22.76 -19.25 -6.36
N LYS A 386 -23.78 -20.07 -6.64
CA LYS A 386 -23.63 -21.36 -7.33
C LYS A 386 -22.98 -21.27 -8.72
N SER A 387 -23.08 -20.14 -9.41
CA SER A 387 -22.48 -19.92 -10.73
C SER A 387 -20.98 -19.53 -10.69
N ILE A 388 -20.45 -19.24 -9.50
CA ILE A 388 -19.07 -18.79 -9.25
C ILE A 388 -18.34 -19.68 -8.22
N VAL A 389 -18.81 -20.90 -8.03
CA VAL A 389 -18.13 -21.92 -7.19
C VAL A 389 -17.12 -22.71 -8.02
N GLU A 390 -15.92 -22.87 -7.47
CA GLU A 390 -14.82 -23.64 -8.05
C GLU A 390 -14.31 -24.69 -7.04
N LYS A 391 -13.75 -25.79 -7.54
CA LYS A 391 -13.13 -26.83 -6.69
C LYS A 391 -11.77 -26.34 -6.17
N GLU A 392 -11.65 -26.09 -4.87
CA GLU A 392 -10.39 -25.69 -4.23
C GLU A 392 -9.49 -26.91 -3.99
N ALA A 393 -10.06 -27.99 -3.44
CA ALA A 393 -9.34 -29.23 -3.19
C ALA A 393 -8.88 -29.91 -4.48
N GLN A 394 -7.57 -30.07 -4.67
CA GLN A 394 -6.97 -30.68 -5.88
C GLN A 394 -6.03 -31.80 -5.49
N SER A 395 -6.20 -32.98 -6.11
CA SER A 395 -5.24 -34.07 -5.89
C SER A 395 -3.88 -33.73 -6.51
N ILE A 396 -2.82 -34.42 -6.06
CA ILE A 396 -1.46 -34.27 -6.61
C ILE A 396 -1.45 -34.52 -8.13
N GLU A 397 -2.18 -35.52 -8.61
CA GLU A 397 -2.33 -35.80 -10.05
C GLU A 397 -3.12 -34.71 -10.78
N GLU A 398 -4.13 -34.10 -10.15
CA GLU A 398 -4.86 -32.98 -10.75
C GLU A 398 -4.00 -31.71 -10.88
N ARG A 399 -3.05 -31.50 -9.96
CA ARG A 399 -2.18 -30.31 -9.90
C ARG A 399 -0.86 -30.47 -10.66
N TYR A 400 -0.32 -31.69 -10.78
CA TYR A 400 1.01 -31.98 -11.35
C TYR A 400 1.04 -33.09 -12.41
N GLY A 401 -0.08 -33.76 -12.70
CA GLY A 401 -0.12 -34.87 -13.65
C GLY A 401 0.19 -34.46 -15.10
N PHE A 402 0.74 -35.39 -15.88
CA PHE A 402 1.21 -35.14 -17.26
C PHE A 402 0.13 -34.66 -18.25
N TYR A 403 -1.16 -34.78 -17.89
CA TYR A 403 -2.29 -34.35 -18.71
C TYR A 403 -2.72 -32.88 -18.48
N LYS A 404 -2.00 -32.11 -17.64
CA LYS A 404 -2.36 -30.74 -17.24
C LYS A 404 -2.56 -29.78 -18.43
N ALA A 405 -1.70 -29.84 -19.45
CA ALA A 405 -1.79 -29.01 -20.64
C ALA A 405 -3.11 -29.19 -21.46
N CYS A 406 -3.80 -30.32 -21.29
CA CYS A 406 -5.11 -30.57 -21.90
C CYS A 406 -6.29 -30.15 -21.00
N ARG A 407 -6.02 -29.74 -19.75
CA ARG A 407 -7.02 -29.35 -18.75
C ARG A 407 -7.23 -27.84 -18.61
N ASP A 408 -6.25 -26.98 -18.88
CA ASP A 408 -6.50 -25.52 -18.84
C ASP A 408 -7.54 -25.10 -19.89
N GLU A 409 -7.51 -25.71 -21.07
CA GLU A 409 -8.60 -25.61 -22.04
C GLU A 409 -9.92 -26.16 -21.46
N GLN A 410 -9.90 -27.25 -20.67
CA GLN A 410 -11.11 -27.82 -20.08
C GLN A 410 -11.66 -27.05 -18.86
N VAL A 411 -10.86 -26.26 -18.15
CA VAL A 411 -11.34 -25.37 -17.08
C VAL A 411 -12.12 -24.22 -17.69
N ILE A 412 -11.58 -23.61 -18.76
CA ILE A 412 -12.31 -22.64 -19.61
C ILE A 412 -13.60 -23.25 -20.18
N LEU A 413 -13.63 -24.57 -20.41
CA LEU A 413 -14.79 -25.30 -20.93
C LEU A 413 -15.65 -26.02 -19.85
N ARG A 414 -15.40 -25.87 -18.54
CA ARG A 414 -16.14 -26.68 -17.53
C ARG A 414 -17.62 -26.33 -17.41
N GLY A 415 -18.03 -25.16 -17.90
CA GLY A 415 -19.44 -24.78 -18.05
C GLY A 415 -20.19 -25.45 -19.22
N VAL A 416 -19.50 -26.11 -20.17
CA VAL A 416 -20.03 -26.49 -21.51
C VAL A 416 -21.14 -27.57 -21.52
N LYS A 417 -21.67 -27.96 -20.35
CA LYS A 417 -22.90 -28.75 -20.27
C LYS A 417 -24.18 -27.92 -20.45
N ASP A 418 -24.10 -26.59 -20.40
CA ASP A 418 -25.27 -25.73 -20.48
C ASP A 418 -25.52 -25.17 -21.90
N LYS A 419 -26.77 -25.22 -22.37
CA LYS A 419 -27.16 -24.84 -23.75
C LYS A 419 -27.11 -23.34 -24.03
N THR A 420 -26.85 -22.54 -23.00
CA THR A 420 -26.77 -21.07 -23.02
C THR A 420 -25.42 -20.54 -23.51
N LEU A 421 -24.42 -21.39 -23.73
CA LEU A 421 -23.02 -20.97 -23.95
C LEU A 421 -22.60 -20.73 -25.39
N THR A 422 -23.48 -20.88 -26.39
CA THR A 422 -23.18 -20.52 -27.78
C THR A 422 -22.74 -19.06 -27.90
N GLU A 423 -23.34 -18.18 -27.08
CA GLU A 423 -23.01 -16.74 -26.99
C GLU A 423 -21.62 -16.47 -26.37
N ARG A 424 -21.11 -17.35 -25.48
CA ARG A 424 -19.78 -17.19 -24.86
C ARG A 424 -18.63 -17.72 -25.70
N MET A 425 -18.91 -18.49 -26.76
CA MET A 425 -17.85 -19.04 -27.63
C MET A 425 -17.05 -17.93 -28.33
N GLU A 426 -17.71 -16.83 -28.69
CA GLU A 426 -17.06 -15.65 -29.28
C GLU A 426 -16.17 -14.94 -28.27
N GLU A 427 -16.64 -14.75 -27.03
CA GLU A 427 -15.85 -14.16 -25.93
C GLU A 427 -14.60 -15.00 -25.62
N ILE A 428 -14.73 -16.32 -25.52
CA ILE A 428 -13.59 -17.25 -25.29
C ILE A 428 -12.57 -17.17 -26.43
N ASN A 429 -13.03 -17.12 -27.68
CA ASN A 429 -12.12 -17.00 -28.83
C ASN A 429 -11.44 -15.63 -28.90
N ALA A 430 -12.12 -14.55 -28.48
CA ALA A 430 -11.52 -13.23 -28.32
C ALA A 430 -10.47 -13.19 -27.20
N ILE A 431 -10.71 -13.85 -26.06
CA ILE A 431 -9.72 -14.03 -24.98
C ILE A 431 -8.49 -14.79 -25.53
N ARG A 432 -8.69 -15.94 -26.19
CA ARG A 432 -7.59 -16.71 -26.82
C ARG A 432 -6.78 -15.89 -27.82
N ALA A 433 -7.44 -15.07 -28.65
CA ALA A 433 -6.75 -14.18 -29.59
C ALA A 433 -5.90 -13.13 -28.85
N LYS A 434 -6.39 -12.61 -27.73
CA LYS A 434 -5.67 -11.68 -26.83
C LYS A 434 -4.45 -12.35 -26.18
N CYS A 435 -4.59 -13.57 -25.63
CA CYS A 435 -3.48 -14.32 -25.06
C CYS A 435 -2.37 -14.60 -26.10
N LYS A 436 -2.76 -15.03 -27.31
CA LYS A 436 -1.83 -15.22 -28.43
C LYS A 436 -1.13 -13.94 -28.87
N TYR A 437 -1.82 -12.80 -28.83
CA TYR A 437 -1.22 -11.49 -29.13
C TYR A 437 -0.12 -11.11 -28.12
N PHE A 438 -0.28 -11.47 -26.84
CA PHE A 438 0.73 -11.29 -25.80
C PHE A 438 1.73 -12.46 -25.67
N ASN A 439 1.69 -13.44 -26.59
CA ASN A 439 2.53 -14.64 -26.58
C ASN A 439 2.42 -15.50 -25.29
N THR A 440 1.34 -15.35 -24.52
CA THR A 440 1.09 -16.08 -23.29
C THR A 440 0.69 -17.52 -23.61
N ASN A 441 1.66 -18.43 -23.59
CA ASN A 441 1.51 -19.82 -24.04
C ASN A 441 1.27 -20.84 -22.91
N SER A 442 1.28 -20.40 -21.64
CA SER A 442 0.95 -21.20 -20.45
C SER A 442 0.29 -20.31 -19.40
N PHE A 443 -0.60 -20.89 -18.58
CA PHE A 443 -1.21 -20.25 -17.41
C PHE A 443 -0.61 -20.77 -16.08
N ASP A 444 0.46 -21.58 -16.13
CA ASP A 444 1.02 -22.26 -14.95
C ASP A 444 1.86 -21.35 -14.05
N THR A 445 2.57 -20.37 -14.61
CA THR A 445 3.55 -19.55 -13.87
C THR A 445 2.90 -18.58 -12.88
N SER A 446 1.69 -18.10 -13.18
CA SER A 446 0.97 -17.13 -12.34
C SER A 446 0.50 -17.74 -11.01
N GLN A 447 0.18 -19.05 -10.99
CA GLN A 447 -0.29 -19.74 -9.77
C GLN A 447 0.74 -19.77 -8.64
N LEU A 448 2.05 -19.66 -8.92
CA LEU A 448 3.08 -19.68 -7.88
C LEU A 448 3.30 -18.32 -7.20
N GLN A 449 2.82 -17.23 -7.82
CA GLN A 449 2.96 -15.86 -7.31
C GLN A 449 1.62 -15.23 -6.90
N GLU A 450 0.51 -15.92 -7.10
CA GLU A 450 -0.83 -15.44 -6.73
C GLU A 450 -1.05 -15.51 -5.22
N GLU A 451 -1.56 -14.41 -4.67
CA GLU A 451 -1.96 -14.28 -3.28
C GLU A 451 -3.49 -14.31 -3.19
N GLN A 452 -4.03 -15.03 -2.19
CA GLN A 452 -5.45 -15.14 -1.94
C GLN A 452 -5.77 -14.60 -0.55
N GLU A 453 -6.43 -13.44 -0.50
CA GLU A 453 -7.01 -12.89 0.71
C GLU A 453 -8.23 -13.73 1.13
N ARG A 454 -8.21 -14.31 2.33
CA ARG A 454 -9.30 -15.21 2.80
C ARG A 454 -10.43 -14.48 3.53
N GLU A 455 -10.20 -13.25 4.00
CA GLU A 455 -11.23 -12.36 4.55
C GLU A 455 -10.92 -10.90 4.20
N LEU A 456 -11.93 -10.15 3.76
CA LEU A 456 -11.85 -8.74 3.37
C LEU A 456 -11.36 -7.83 4.52
N GLN A 457 -10.36 -6.99 4.22
CA GLN A 457 -10.29 -5.67 4.83
C GLN A 457 -11.05 -4.68 3.94
N THR A 458 -12.04 -3.99 4.52
CA THR A 458 -12.73 -2.89 3.82
C THR A 458 -11.85 -1.65 3.88
N GLU A 459 -10.98 -1.46 2.88
CA GLU A 459 -10.31 -0.18 2.64
C GLU A 459 -11.35 0.90 2.31
N LEU A 460 -11.68 1.71 3.32
CA LEU A 460 -12.74 2.70 3.25
C LEU A 460 -12.18 4.05 2.76
N GLU A 461 -11.80 4.11 1.48
CA GLU A 461 -11.42 5.36 0.81
C GLU A 461 -12.60 6.35 0.85
N ARG A 462 -12.58 7.26 1.81
CA ARG A 462 -13.55 8.36 1.93
C ARG A 462 -13.12 9.54 1.06
N GLU A 463 -13.33 9.45 -0.25
CA GLU A 463 -13.30 10.63 -1.10
C GLU A 463 -14.47 11.58 -0.73
N GLN A 464 -14.18 12.64 0.03
CA GLN A 464 -15.09 13.77 0.13
C GLN A 464 -15.05 14.57 -1.17
N GLN A 465 -16.04 14.35 -2.05
CA GLN A 465 -16.33 15.31 -3.11
C GLN A 465 -16.95 16.57 -2.49
N VAL A 466 -16.13 17.60 -2.32
CA VAL A 466 -16.59 18.94 -1.96
C VAL A 466 -17.30 19.53 -3.18
N GLU A 467 -18.63 19.41 -3.22
CA GLU A 467 -19.45 20.16 -4.16
C GLU A 467 -19.27 21.66 -3.86
N GLN A 468 -18.56 22.37 -4.72
CA GLN A 468 -18.30 23.79 -4.51
C GLN A 468 -19.61 24.57 -4.65
N PRO A 469 -19.95 25.46 -3.70
CA PRO A 469 -21.16 26.26 -3.79
C PRO A 469 -21.10 27.19 -5.00
N LEU A 470 -22.29 27.59 -5.47
CA LEU A 470 -22.47 28.55 -6.55
C LEU A 470 -21.63 29.82 -6.30
N GLU A 471 -20.92 30.30 -7.33
CA GLU A 471 -20.13 31.53 -7.24
C GLU A 471 -21.02 32.74 -6.91
N LEU A 472 -20.98 33.18 -5.65
CA LEU A 472 -21.60 34.43 -5.19
C LEU A 472 -20.57 35.56 -5.21
N LYS A 473 -21.04 36.78 -5.52
CA LYS A 473 -20.20 37.98 -5.43
C LYS A 473 -19.95 38.31 -3.96
N PRO A 474 -18.69 38.48 -3.52
CA PRO A 474 -18.38 38.89 -2.17
C PRO A 474 -18.94 40.30 -1.91
N ALA A 475 -19.34 40.58 -0.67
CA ALA A 475 -19.62 41.94 -0.24
C ALA A 475 -18.33 42.76 -0.19
N GLU A 476 -18.42 44.07 -0.47
CA GLU A 476 -17.30 44.98 -0.26
C GLU A 476 -17.06 45.16 1.25
N HIS A 477 -15.81 45.05 1.69
CA HIS A 477 -15.45 45.21 3.10
C HIS A 477 -15.58 46.67 3.54
N VAL A 478 -16.34 46.91 4.61
CA VAL A 478 -16.57 48.26 5.15
C VAL A 478 -16.42 48.25 6.67
N VAL A 479 -15.40 48.96 7.18
CA VAL A 479 -15.28 49.24 8.60
C VAL A 479 -16.16 50.45 8.95
N HIS A 480 -17.03 50.31 9.94
CA HIS A 480 -17.89 51.39 10.42
C HIS A 480 -17.15 52.25 11.46
N SER A 481 -17.34 53.58 11.44
CA SER A 481 -16.67 54.53 12.35
C SER A 481 -16.78 54.16 13.83
N ASP A 482 -17.96 53.70 14.25
CA ASP A 482 -18.23 53.29 15.64
C ASP A 482 -17.47 52.01 16.03
N ALA A 483 -17.13 51.14 15.06
CA ALA A 483 -16.24 50.01 15.30
C ALA A 483 -14.78 50.47 15.44
N GLU A 484 -14.32 51.39 14.59
CA GLU A 484 -13.00 52.02 14.75
C GLU A 484 -12.87 52.74 16.10
N THR A 485 -13.94 53.42 16.53
CA THR A 485 -14.01 54.12 17.83
C THR A 485 -13.94 53.13 18.99
N PHE A 486 -14.64 52.00 18.91
CA PHE A 486 -14.54 50.93 19.90
C PHE A 486 -13.11 50.37 19.99
N PHE A 487 -12.47 50.03 18.86
CA PHE A 487 -11.10 49.52 18.85
C PHE A 487 -10.03 50.57 19.25
N SER A 488 -10.31 51.86 19.04
CA SER A 488 -9.37 52.95 19.37
C SER A 488 -9.51 53.48 20.80
N CYS A 489 -10.69 53.36 21.40
CA CYS A 489 -11.03 54.04 22.67
C CYS A 489 -11.76 53.15 23.69
N GLY A 490 -12.06 51.89 23.40
CA GLY A 490 -12.80 50.96 24.27
C GLY A 490 -14.30 51.24 24.40
N LEU A 491 -14.80 52.33 23.82
CA LEU A 491 -16.19 52.79 23.97
C LEU A 491 -17.13 52.07 23.00
N LEU A 492 -17.91 51.12 23.50
CA LEU A 492 -18.90 50.38 22.72
C LEU A 492 -20.25 51.11 22.68
N ASN A 493 -20.61 51.68 21.53
CA ASN A 493 -21.95 52.22 21.29
C ASN A 493 -22.94 51.08 20.94
N GLN A 494 -23.59 50.52 21.95
CA GLN A 494 -24.58 49.43 21.77
C GLN A 494 -25.81 49.81 20.92
N SER A 495 -26.10 51.11 20.74
CA SER A 495 -27.18 51.60 19.87
C SER A 495 -26.73 51.83 18.42
N SER A 496 -25.46 51.57 18.10
CA SER A 496 -24.91 51.77 16.75
C SER A 496 -25.41 50.69 15.78
N PRO A 497 -25.75 51.04 14.52
CA PRO A 497 -26.02 50.05 13.48
C PRO A 497 -24.77 49.23 13.10
N ALA A 498 -23.57 49.62 13.55
CA ALA A 498 -22.31 48.90 13.33
C ALA A 498 -22.31 47.49 13.93
N PHE A 499 -23.04 47.30 15.03
CA PHE A 499 -23.06 46.07 15.81
C PHE A 499 -24.43 45.39 15.73
N VAL A 500 -24.43 44.07 15.72
CA VAL A 500 -25.63 43.22 15.64
C VAL A 500 -25.45 41.97 16.52
N PRO A 501 -26.52 41.38 17.07
CA PRO A 501 -26.40 40.15 17.86
C PRO A 501 -25.74 39.03 17.06
N ALA A 502 -24.75 38.33 17.64
CA ALA A 502 -23.96 37.33 16.94
C ALA A 502 -24.81 36.23 16.28
N PHE A 503 -25.84 35.76 16.98
CA PHE A 503 -26.73 34.70 16.52
C PHE A 503 -27.66 35.12 15.36
N ASP A 504 -27.72 36.41 15.00
CA ASP A 504 -28.43 36.86 13.80
C ASP A 504 -27.78 36.36 12.50
N VAL A 505 -26.51 35.91 12.54
CA VAL A 505 -25.81 35.33 11.38
C VAL A 505 -26.53 34.09 10.82
N PHE A 506 -27.16 33.30 11.70
CA PHE A 506 -27.86 32.07 11.32
C PHE A 506 -29.24 32.31 10.67
N LYS A 507 -29.76 33.54 10.66
CA LYS A 507 -31.07 33.86 10.06
C LYS A 507 -31.11 33.67 8.53
N ARG A 508 -29.95 33.58 7.87
CA ARG A 508 -29.80 33.34 6.43
C ARG A 508 -29.22 31.96 6.08
N THR A 509 -29.11 31.04 7.04
CA THR A 509 -28.58 29.68 6.82
C THR A 509 -29.69 28.63 6.98
N SER A 510 -29.42 27.38 6.61
CA SER A 510 -30.37 26.25 6.77
C SER A 510 -30.86 26.09 8.21
N LEU A 511 -30.00 26.42 9.19
CA LEU A 511 -30.30 26.41 10.62
C LEU A 511 -31.46 27.35 11.01
N ALA A 512 -31.80 28.36 10.21
CA ALA A 512 -32.89 29.30 10.52
C ALA A 512 -34.25 28.61 10.77
N GLY A 513 -34.49 27.44 10.17
CA GLY A 513 -35.70 26.64 10.38
C GLY A 513 -35.68 25.77 11.64
N GLU A 514 -34.50 25.33 12.08
CA GLU A 514 -34.32 24.50 13.29
C GLU A 514 -34.13 25.35 14.56
N LEU A 515 -33.72 26.62 14.41
CA LEU A 515 -33.56 27.60 15.48
C LEU A 515 -34.90 28.18 15.96
N GLN A 516 -35.78 27.34 16.52
CA GLN A 516 -36.95 27.79 17.28
C GLN A 516 -36.75 27.71 18.80
N GLU A 517 -37.33 28.70 19.49
CA GLU A 517 -37.57 28.80 20.94
C GLU A 517 -36.39 28.86 21.94
N ILE A 518 -35.12 28.95 21.51
CA ILE A 518 -34.04 29.35 22.43
C ILE A 518 -33.89 30.88 22.42
N PRO A 519 -34.08 31.59 23.55
CA PRO A 519 -33.79 33.01 23.67
C PRO A 519 -32.26 33.22 23.76
N TRP A 520 -31.60 33.27 22.59
CA TRP A 520 -30.18 33.56 22.47
C TRP A 520 -29.82 34.90 23.13
N THR A 521 -28.67 34.94 23.81
CA THR A 521 -28.17 36.16 24.45
C THR A 521 -27.92 37.24 23.40
N ARG A 522 -28.40 38.46 23.67
CA ARG A 522 -28.20 39.63 22.80
C ARG A 522 -26.96 40.44 23.16
N ASP A 523 -26.27 40.02 24.22
CA ASP A 523 -25.10 40.69 24.78
C ASP A 523 -23.82 40.39 23.96
N LEU A 524 -23.81 39.25 23.24
CA LEU A 524 -22.75 38.93 22.29
C LEU A 524 -23.02 39.62 20.95
N LEU A 525 -22.19 40.61 20.62
CA LEU A 525 -22.30 41.39 19.40
C LEU A 525 -21.18 41.05 18.40
N VAL A 526 -21.49 41.14 17.12
CA VAL A 526 -20.53 41.10 16.00
C VAL A 526 -20.69 42.35 15.14
N THR A 527 -19.68 42.68 14.34
CA THR A 527 -19.77 43.78 13.38
C THR A 527 -20.70 43.40 12.22
N ARG A 528 -21.38 44.38 11.63
CA ARG A 528 -22.24 44.17 10.45
C ARG A 528 -21.48 43.57 9.26
N ASP A 529 -20.24 44.00 9.05
CA ASP A 529 -19.32 43.47 8.03
C ASP A 529 -19.00 41.98 8.23
N PHE A 530 -18.95 41.50 9.48
CA PHE A 530 -18.72 40.09 9.77
C PHE A 530 -19.88 39.19 9.29
N ILE A 531 -21.13 39.66 9.39
CA ILE A 531 -22.32 38.95 8.91
C ILE A 531 -22.50 39.11 7.39
N GLN A 532 -22.19 40.28 6.83
CA GLN A 532 -22.41 40.57 5.41
C GLN A 532 -21.23 40.09 4.55
N THR A 533 -21.24 38.81 4.19
CA THR A 533 -20.14 38.16 3.46
C THR A 533 -20.32 38.17 1.94
N VAL A 534 -21.57 38.25 1.46
CA VAL A 534 -21.95 38.27 0.03
C VAL A 534 -22.91 39.44 -0.25
N ALA A 535 -22.98 39.87 -1.51
CA ALA A 535 -23.90 40.92 -1.94
C ALA A 535 -25.38 40.54 -1.73
N ASP A 536 -26.23 41.53 -1.45
CA ASP A 536 -27.61 41.30 -0.96
C ASP A 536 -28.56 40.64 -1.96
N ASP A 537 -28.25 40.63 -3.26
CA ASP A 537 -29.01 39.91 -4.32
C ASP A 537 -28.91 38.38 -4.22
N ALA A 538 -28.20 37.83 -3.22
CA ALA A 538 -28.06 36.39 -2.99
C ALA A 538 -29.35 35.78 -2.40
N GLY A 539 -30.13 35.14 -3.28
CA GLY A 539 -31.28 34.29 -2.93
C GLY A 539 -31.04 32.90 -2.31
N PRO A 540 -29.83 32.26 -2.34
CA PRO A 540 -29.62 30.98 -1.66
C PRO A 540 -29.26 31.14 -0.17
N LEU A 541 -29.27 30.02 0.56
CA LEU A 541 -28.82 29.94 1.96
C LEU A 541 -27.30 30.14 2.08
N LEU A 542 -26.85 30.77 3.17
CA LEU A 542 -25.47 31.24 3.35
C LEU A 542 -24.57 30.30 4.19
N ASP A 543 -24.96 29.05 4.39
CA ASP A 543 -24.26 28.07 5.24
C ASP A 543 -22.76 27.95 4.96
N LEU A 544 -22.40 27.95 3.66
CA LEU A 544 -21.02 27.82 3.18
C LEU A 544 -20.28 29.16 3.03
N PHE A 545 -20.92 30.27 3.39
CA PHE A 545 -20.41 31.63 3.24
C PHE A 545 -20.22 32.37 4.57
N MET A 546 -20.34 31.68 5.71
CA MET A 546 -20.05 32.26 7.03
C MET A 546 -18.53 32.42 7.24
N ARG A 547 -18.11 33.52 7.87
CA ARG A 547 -16.70 33.75 8.23
C ARG A 547 -16.35 33.03 9.55
N PRO A 548 -15.14 32.46 9.68
CA PRO A 548 -14.64 31.99 10.97
C PRO A 548 -14.39 33.17 11.92
N VAL A 549 -14.59 32.95 13.23
CA VAL A 549 -14.29 33.95 14.26
C VAL A 549 -12.79 33.98 14.49
N ASN A 550 -12.11 34.97 13.91
CA ASN A 550 -10.65 35.13 14.03
C ASN A 550 -10.23 36.00 15.21
N TRP A 551 -11.12 36.89 15.69
CA TRP A 551 -10.83 37.88 16.73
C TRP A 551 -12.03 38.07 17.64
N ILE A 552 -11.78 38.18 18.95
CA ILE A 552 -12.76 38.51 19.98
C ILE A 552 -12.22 39.73 20.73
N ALA A 553 -13.08 40.71 20.98
CA ALA A 553 -12.74 41.91 21.73
C ALA A 553 -13.82 42.20 22.78
N THR A 554 -13.39 42.60 23.97
CA THR A 554 -14.24 42.95 25.10
C THR A 554 -13.94 44.38 25.53
N PRO A 555 -14.94 45.22 25.84
CA PRO A 555 -14.69 46.42 26.65
C PRO A 555 -14.26 45.98 28.06
N ASP A 556 -13.22 46.63 28.59
CA ASP A 556 -12.81 46.55 30.01
C ASP A 556 -13.68 47.45 30.90
#